data_AF-X1PR57-F1
#
_entry.id   AF-X1PR57-F1
#
_cell.length_a   1.000
_cell.length_b   1.000
_cell.length_c   1.000
_cell.angle_alpha   90.00
_cell.angle_beta   90.00
_cell.angle_gamma   90.00
#
_symmetry.space_group_name_H-M   'P 1'
#
loop_
_entity.id
_entity.type
_entity.pdbx_description
1 polymer ?
#
loop_
_entity_poly.entity_id
_entity_poly.type
_entity_poly.pdbx_seq_one_letter_code
_entity_poly.pdbx_strand_id
1 'polypeptide(L)'
;PTFDKSSSLYGINLATAAIRRQNQAVIVEGYMDVITAHQNGLNNVVASLGTAVTEKQINILKRLIKNMIFAMDADAAGVEAMLRVEKTSTEAFNEDVIAVSGRDPNRTPLPLNEAQVRQDQKYQRIVTYAGMPDVEVKVLILPSGKDPDDVIKEDIKIWQHLLEEALPVVDYTFNMVTANLDLTTASGKSVAVDKLLPIIAEIKDDIRRDHYLNKLARLTETSYRSMEAASKAN
;
A
#
# COMPACT_ATOMS: atom_id res chain seq x y z
N PRO A 1 8.50 16.29 -26.45
CA PRO A 1 7.47 16.67 -25.44
C PRO A 1 8.12 17.31 -24.21
N THR A 2 7.63 18.46 -23.74
CA THR A 2 8.25 19.27 -22.66
C THR A 2 7.80 18.91 -21.25
N PHE A 3 6.77 18.07 -21.10
CA PHE A 3 6.24 17.65 -19.80
C PHE A 3 5.86 16.16 -19.82
N ASP A 4 6.35 15.41 -18.84
CA ASP A 4 6.03 13.99 -18.61
C ASP A 4 5.46 13.84 -17.19
N LYS A 5 4.15 13.57 -17.09
CA LYS A 5 3.46 13.33 -15.81
C LYS A 5 4.08 12.16 -15.06
N SER A 6 4.55 11.15 -15.78
CA SER A 6 5.13 9.94 -15.19
C SER A 6 6.48 10.19 -14.53
N SER A 7 7.14 11.32 -14.80
CA SER A 7 8.45 11.67 -14.23
C SER A 7 8.46 13.00 -13.50
N SER A 8 7.28 13.55 -13.19
CA SER A 8 7.12 14.83 -12.52
C SER A 8 6.26 14.66 -11.27
N LEU A 9 6.61 15.39 -10.21
CA LEU A 9 5.82 15.50 -8.99
C LEU A 9 5.42 16.96 -8.82
N TYR A 10 4.14 17.22 -8.57
CA TYR A 10 3.69 18.59 -8.30
C TYR A 10 4.31 19.07 -6.97
N GLY A 11 4.75 20.33 -6.94
CA GLY A 11 5.33 20.95 -5.74
C GLY A 11 6.79 20.56 -5.44
N ILE A 12 7.41 19.64 -6.18
CA ILE A 12 8.76 19.14 -5.88
C ILE A 12 9.83 20.24 -5.86
N ASN A 13 9.70 21.23 -6.73
CA ASN A 13 10.60 22.38 -6.81
C ASN A 13 10.56 23.26 -5.56
N LEU A 14 9.41 23.31 -4.88
CA LEU A 14 9.25 24.03 -3.61
C LEU A 14 9.61 23.14 -2.42
N ALA A 15 9.28 21.85 -2.50
CA ALA A 15 9.39 20.92 -1.38
C ALA A 15 10.82 20.37 -1.15
N THR A 16 11.70 20.40 -2.14
CA THR A 16 13.03 19.74 -2.09
C THR A 16 13.84 20.09 -0.84
N ALA A 17 13.88 21.36 -0.43
CA ALA A 17 14.64 21.80 0.74
C ALA A 17 14.05 21.22 2.05
N ALA A 18 12.73 21.25 2.19
CA ALA A 18 12.05 20.70 3.37
C ALA A 18 12.13 19.17 3.41
N ILE A 19 11.94 18.50 2.27
CA ILE A 19 12.07 17.05 2.10
C ILE A 19 13.44 16.57 2.59
N ARG A 20 14.51 17.22 2.13
CA ARG A 20 15.88 16.89 2.56
C ARG A 20 16.10 17.13 4.04
N ARG A 21 15.67 18.29 4.56
CA ARG A 21 15.86 18.67 5.95
C ARG A 21 15.15 17.71 6.91
N GLN A 22 13.96 17.27 6.55
CA GLN A 22 13.14 16.36 7.37
C GLN A 22 13.44 14.88 7.10
N ASN A 23 14.24 14.58 6.06
CA ASN A 23 14.43 13.23 5.56
C ASN A 23 13.11 12.48 5.28
N GLN A 24 12.07 13.20 4.86
CA GLN A 24 10.73 12.68 4.66
C GLN A 24 10.01 13.41 3.52
N ALA A 25 9.32 12.66 2.67
CA ALA A 25 8.39 13.21 1.68
C ALA A 25 7.01 12.60 1.91
N VAL A 26 5.98 13.44 1.87
CA VAL A 26 4.58 12.99 1.90
C VAL A 26 4.02 13.12 0.50
N ILE A 27 3.55 11.99 -0.05
CA ILE A 27 3.00 11.90 -1.40
C ILE A 27 1.47 11.88 -1.27
N VAL A 28 0.80 12.81 -1.94
CA VAL A 28 -0.67 12.96 -2.00
C VAL A 28 -1.17 12.82 -3.45
N GLU A 29 -2.49 12.76 -3.65
CA GLU A 29 -3.10 12.57 -4.96
C GLU A 29 -3.25 13.88 -5.73
N GLY A 30 -3.74 14.92 -5.06
CA GLY A 30 -4.16 16.16 -5.67
C GLY A 30 -3.14 17.27 -5.54
N TYR A 31 -3.10 18.17 -6.53
CA TYR A 31 -2.34 19.42 -6.38
C TYR A 31 -2.95 20.33 -5.32
N MET A 32 -4.27 20.22 -5.05
CA MET A 32 -4.94 20.99 -4.00
C MET A 32 -4.41 20.62 -2.61
N ASP A 33 -4.24 19.33 -2.33
CA ASP A 33 -3.60 18.84 -1.10
C ASP A 33 -2.23 19.49 -0.86
N VAL A 34 -1.41 19.59 -1.91
CA VAL A 34 -0.07 20.21 -1.83
C VAL A 34 -0.17 21.70 -1.56
N ILE A 35 -1.10 22.40 -2.21
CA ILE A 35 -1.31 23.84 -2.00
C ILE A 35 -1.72 24.08 -0.55
N THR A 36 -2.72 23.35 -0.05
CA THR A 36 -3.20 23.46 1.33
C THR A 36 -2.12 23.10 2.34
N ALA A 37 -1.36 22.03 2.10
CA ALA A 37 -0.23 21.65 2.95
C ALA A 37 0.81 22.77 3.04
N HIS A 38 1.26 23.31 1.90
CA HIS A 38 2.28 24.35 1.86
C HIS A 38 1.78 25.67 2.47
N GLN A 39 0.50 26.03 2.28
CA GLN A 39 -0.13 27.17 2.95
C GLN A 39 -0.11 27.05 4.48
N ASN A 40 -0.15 25.83 5.00
CA ASN A 40 -0.08 25.54 6.43
C ASN A 40 1.34 25.18 6.91
N GLY A 41 2.38 25.43 6.10
CA GLY A 41 3.79 25.22 6.46
C GLY A 41 4.30 23.77 6.34
N LEU A 42 3.46 22.85 5.86
CA LEU A 42 3.80 21.45 5.58
C LEU A 42 4.50 21.36 4.22
N ASN A 43 5.74 21.85 4.17
CA ASN A 43 6.46 22.07 2.91
C ASN A 43 7.14 20.80 2.34
N ASN A 44 6.95 19.63 2.95
CA ASN A 44 7.50 18.35 2.48
C ASN A 44 6.48 17.50 1.69
N VAL A 45 5.33 18.08 1.34
CA VAL A 45 4.25 17.42 0.60
C VAL A 45 4.39 17.63 -0.91
N VAL A 46 4.17 16.58 -1.70
CA VAL A 46 4.21 16.56 -3.17
C VAL A 46 3.07 15.69 -3.72
N ALA A 47 2.61 15.93 -4.95
CA ALA A 47 1.53 15.13 -5.55
C ALA A 47 1.91 14.37 -6.81
N SER A 48 1.33 13.18 -6.97
CA SER A 48 1.28 12.49 -8.26
C SER A 48 0.23 13.16 -9.14
N LEU A 49 0.60 13.56 -10.36
CA LEU A 49 -0.24 14.39 -11.26
C LEU A 49 -1.42 13.63 -11.92
N GLY A 50 -2.31 13.04 -11.12
CA GLY A 50 -3.49 12.30 -11.58
C GLY A 50 -3.17 10.92 -12.19
N THR A 51 -2.08 10.30 -11.74
CA THR A 51 -1.67 8.94 -12.13
C THR A 51 -1.31 8.14 -10.89
N ALA A 52 -1.35 6.81 -10.97
CA ALA A 52 -0.66 6.00 -9.97
C ALA A 52 0.81 6.44 -9.85
N VAL A 53 1.35 6.39 -8.63
CA VAL A 53 2.73 6.82 -8.37
C VAL A 53 3.70 5.90 -9.12
N THR A 54 4.58 6.48 -9.93
CA THR A 54 5.46 5.74 -10.83
C THR A 54 6.85 5.51 -10.23
N GLU A 55 7.57 4.50 -10.72
CA GLU A 55 8.96 4.27 -10.32
C GLU A 55 9.87 5.46 -10.61
N LYS A 56 9.64 6.20 -11.71
CA LYS A 56 10.42 7.40 -12.03
C LYS A 56 10.24 8.48 -10.97
N GLN A 57 9.00 8.70 -10.49
CA GLN A 57 8.70 9.63 -9.41
C GLN A 57 9.36 9.18 -8.10
N ILE A 58 9.27 7.90 -7.77
CA ILE A 58 9.93 7.34 -6.58
C ILE A 58 11.45 7.48 -6.66
N ASN A 59 12.06 7.23 -7.82
CA ASN A 59 13.49 7.38 -8.02
C ASN A 59 13.97 8.83 -7.86
N ILE A 60 13.12 9.83 -8.08
CA ILE A 60 13.42 11.22 -7.76
C ILE A 60 13.52 11.40 -6.24
N LEU A 61 12.51 10.94 -5.49
CA LEU A 61 12.44 11.10 -4.04
C LEU A 61 13.52 10.28 -3.31
N LYS A 62 13.75 9.04 -3.73
CA LYS A 62 14.75 8.12 -3.16
C LYS A 62 16.19 8.70 -3.17
N ARG A 63 16.50 9.59 -4.11
CA ARG A 63 17.81 10.28 -4.16
C ARG A 63 17.96 11.37 -3.09
N LEU A 64 16.86 11.78 -2.46
CA LEU A 64 16.82 12.89 -1.53
C LEU A 64 16.63 12.42 -0.09
N ILE A 65 15.96 11.28 0.11
CA ILE A 65 15.43 10.86 1.41
C ILE A 65 15.35 9.34 1.54
N LYS A 66 15.17 8.91 2.80
CA LYS A 66 14.91 7.51 3.17
C LYS A 66 13.48 7.23 3.61
N ASN A 67 12.66 8.23 3.92
CA ASN A 67 11.29 8.00 4.43
C ASN A 67 10.22 8.58 3.50
N MET A 68 9.37 7.73 2.94
CA MET A 68 8.23 8.15 2.11
C MET A 68 6.92 7.77 2.77
N ILE A 69 6.00 8.72 2.88
CA ILE A 69 4.66 8.50 3.41
C ILE A 69 3.66 8.74 2.28
N PHE A 70 2.82 7.76 1.99
CA PHE A 70 1.72 7.87 1.04
C PHE A 70 0.44 8.21 1.79
N ALA A 71 -0.10 9.40 1.56
CA ALA A 71 -1.40 9.85 2.06
C ALA A 71 -2.35 9.92 0.87
N MET A 72 -2.87 8.75 0.49
CA MET A 72 -3.78 8.57 -0.66
C MET A 72 -5.22 8.65 -0.19
N ASP A 73 -6.12 8.98 -1.10
CA ASP A 73 -7.53 9.19 -0.76
C ASP A 73 -8.14 7.88 -0.24
N ALA A 74 -8.83 7.99 0.89
CA ALA A 74 -9.39 6.88 1.61
C ALA A 74 -10.72 6.45 0.98
N ASP A 75 -10.67 5.80 -0.18
CA ASP A 75 -11.83 5.07 -0.66
C ASP A 75 -11.64 3.59 -0.35
N ALA A 76 -12.68 3.02 0.25
CA ALA A 76 -12.79 1.66 0.78
C ALA A 76 -12.44 0.50 -0.20
N ALA A 77 -12.01 0.80 -1.42
CA ALA A 77 -11.66 -0.17 -2.46
C ALA A 77 -10.33 -0.88 -2.21
N GLY A 78 -9.34 -0.26 -1.56
CA GLY A 78 -7.99 -0.81 -1.42
C GLY A 78 -7.90 -2.19 -0.74
N VAL A 79 -8.88 -2.55 0.11
CA VAL A 79 -8.95 -3.83 0.84
C VAL A 79 -9.51 -4.94 -0.04
N GLU A 80 -10.62 -4.65 -0.72
CA GLU A 80 -11.34 -5.62 -1.56
C GLU A 80 -10.57 -5.94 -2.85
N ALA A 81 -9.81 -4.97 -3.34
CA ALA A 81 -8.89 -5.03 -4.47
C ALA A 81 -7.86 -6.15 -4.38
N MET A 82 -7.08 -6.10 -3.31
CA MET A 82 -5.92 -6.93 -3.09
C MET A 82 -6.31 -8.39 -2.87
N LEU A 83 -7.52 -8.59 -2.34
CA LEU A 83 -8.08 -9.91 -2.07
C LEU A 83 -8.72 -10.59 -3.29
N ARG A 84 -9.09 -9.86 -4.35
CA ARG A 84 -9.88 -10.40 -5.49
C ARG A 84 -9.09 -10.77 -6.74
N VAL A 85 -7.85 -10.30 -6.90
CA VAL A 85 -6.99 -10.65 -8.05
C VAL A 85 -6.78 -12.17 -8.18
N GLU A 86 -6.94 -12.93 -7.10
CA GLU A 86 -6.78 -14.38 -7.08
C GLU A 86 -7.97 -15.14 -7.69
N LYS A 87 -9.22 -14.65 -7.58
CA LYS A 87 -10.37 -15.40 -8.11
C LYS A 87 -10.35 -15.58 -9.62
N THR A 88 -9.74 -14.65 -10.35
CA THR A 88 -9.61 -14.76 -11.82
C THR A 88 -8.40 -15.61 -12.24
N SER A 89 -7.41 -15.81 -11.36
CA SER A 89 -6.23 -16.64 -11.64
C SER A 89 -6.43 -18.11 -11.24
N THR A 90 -7.25 -18.39 -10.23
CA THR A 90 -7.58 -19.77 -9.83
C THR A 90 -8.61 -20.43 -10.76
N GLU A 91 -9.42 -19.67 -11.50
CA GLU A 91 -10.34 -20.22 -12.51
C GLU A 91 -9.62 -20.90 -13.71
N ALA A 92 -8.29 -20.77 -13.81
CA ALA A 92 -7.47 -21.48 -14.78
C ALA A 92 -6.87 -22.82 -14.27
N PHE A 93 -7.05 -23.17 -12.99
CA PHE A 93 -6.57 -24.44 -12.43
C PHE A 93 -7.64 -25.13 -11.56
N ASN A 94 -8.20 -26.19 -12.17
CA ASN A 94 -9.02 -27.27 -11.60
C ASN A 94 -10.42 -26.93 -11.06
N GLU A 95 -11.40 -27.45 -11.80
CA GLU A 95 -12.65 -27.98 -11.28
C GLU A 95 -12.38 -28.92 -10.08
N ASP A 96 -13.31 -28.98 -9.14
CA ASP A 96 -13.32 -29.79 -7.90
C ASP A 96 -12.63 -29.23 -6.65
N VAL A 97 -13.15 -28.13 -6.07
CA VAL A 97 -13.35 -28.02 -4.61
C VAL A 97 -14.54 -27.09 -4.31
N ILE A 98 -15.66 -27.66 -3.83
CA ILE A 98 -16.83 -26.91 -3.33
C ILE A 98 -16.80 -26.83 -1.79
N ALA A 99 -17.22 -25.65 -1.30
CA ALA A 99 -17.83 -25.31 0.00
C ALA A 99 -16.94 -25.08 1.24
N VAL A 100 -16.69 -23.79 1.56
CA VAL A 100 -16.90 -23.21 2.91
C VAL A 100 -17.32 -21.72 2.79
N SER A 101 -18.28 -21.33 3.64
CA SER A 101 -18.88 -20.00 3.85
C SER A 101 -20.10 -19.65 2.97
N GLY A 102 -21.22 -19.35 3.64
CA GLY A 102 -22.56 -19.17 3.06
C GLY A 102 -22.74 -17.94 2.17
N ARG A 103 -22.07 -17.90 1.02
CA ARG A 103 -22.48 -17.10 -0.13
C ARG A 103 -23.08 -18.02 -1.19
N ASP A 104 -24.16 -17.56 -1.81
CA ASP A 104 -24.79 -18.23 -2.95
C ASP A 104 -23.72 -18.53 -4.04
N PRO A 105 -23.46 -19.82 -4.36
CA PRO A 105 -22.44 -20.23 -5.32
C PRO A 105 -22.76 -19.80 -6.76
N ASN A 106 -24.00 -19.38 -7.05
CA ASN A 106 -24.41 -18.87 -8.36
C ASN A 106 -24.37 -17.35 -8.46
N ARG A 107 -23.91 -16.64 -7.42
CA ARG A 107 -23.79 -15.19 -7.48
C ARG A 107 -22.50 -14.82 -8.21
N THR A 108 -22.62 -14.53 -9.51
CA THR A 108 -21.54 -13.89 -10.28
C THR A 108 -21.09 -12.64 -9.51
N PRO A 109 -19.80 -12.49 -9.19
CA PRO A 109 -19.29 -11.24 -8.65
C PRO A 109 -19.71 -10.11 -9.59
N LEU A 110 -20.31 -9.05 -9.07
CA LEU A 110 -20.56 -7.85 -9.87
C LEU A 110 -19.22 -7.40 -10.44
N PRO A 111 -19.10 -7.21 -11.77
CA PRO A 111 -17.85 -6.75 -12.36
C PRO A 111 -17.46 -5.42 -11.71
N LEU A 112 -16.18 -5.30 -11.34
CA LEU A 112 -15.64 -4.04 -10.85
C LEU A 112 -15.89 -2.98 -11.91
N ASN A 113 -16.32 -1.80 -11.47
CA ASN A 113 -16.30 -0.67 -12.39
C ASN A 113 -14.84 -0.24 -12.63
N GLU A 114 -14.59 0.45 -13.73
CA GLU A 114 -13.22 0.84 -14.09
C GLU A 114 -12.55 1.74 -13.04
N ALA A 115 -13.32 2.48 -12.23
CA ALA A 115 -12.78 3.33 -11.17
C ALA A 115 -12.17 2.48 -10.04
N GLN A 116 -12.86 1.41 -9.64
CA GLN A 116 -12.35 0.44 -8.67
C GLN A 116 -11.10 -0.25 -9.21
N VAL A 117 -11.12 -0.75 -10.46
CA VAL A 117 -9.93 -1.39 -11.08
C VAL A 117 -8.70 -0.47 -11.11
N ARG A 118 -8.89 0.83 -11.40
CA ARG A 118 -7.79 1.82 -11.40
C ARG A 118 -7.24 2.10 -10.00
N GLN A 119 -8.09 2.08 -8.99
CA GLN A 119 -7.71 2.32 -7.60
C GLN A 119 -6.94 1.12 -7.01
N ASP A 120 -7.36 -0.10 -7.35
CA ASP A 120 -6.70 -1.35 -6.99
C ASP A 120 -5.24 -1.38 -7.47
N GLN A 121 -5.01 -0.96 -8.72
CA GLN A 121 -3.66 -0.87 -9.29
C GLN A 121 -2.78 0.16 -8.59
N LYS A 122 -3.36 1.19 -7.97
CA LYS A 122 -2.60 2.24 -7.31
C LYS A 122 -1.94 1.76 -6.02
N TYR A 123 -2.69 1.08 -5.15
CA TYR A 123 -2.17 0.54 -3.90
C TYR A 123 -1.20 -0.62 -4.11
N GLN A 124 -1.47 -1.49 -5.11
CA GLN A 124 -0.55 -2.56 -5.48
C GLN A 124 0.84 -2.03 -5.84
N ARG A 125 0.93 -0.90 -6.54
CA ARG A 125 2.23 -0.27 -6.86
C ARG A 125 2.95 0.32 -5.65
N ILE A 126 2.23 0.75 -4.61
CA ILE A 126 2.86 1.23 -3.38
C ILE A 126 3.54 0.05 -2.65
N VAL A 127 2.89 -1.11 -2.66
CA VAL A 127 3.44 -2.35 -2.08
C VAL A 127 4.71 -2.79 -2.80
N THR A 128 4.81 -2.64 -4.12
CA THR A 128 6.07 -2.98 -4.83
C THR A 128 7.25 -2.10 -4.42
N TYR A 129 7.00 -0.91 -3.86
CA TYR A 129 8.05 -0.03 -3.33
C TYR A 129 8.53 -0.45 -1.93
N ALA A 130 7.85 -1.38 -1.25
CA ALA A 130 8.24 -1.89 0.07
C ALA A 130 9.63 -2.55 0.09
N GLY A 131 9.99 -3.22 -1.01
CA GLY A 131 11.27 -3.93 -1.18
C GLY A 131 12.46 -3.03 -1.53
N MET A 132 12.26 -1.71 -1.62
CA MET A 132 13.34 -0.80 -1.97
C MET A 132 14.40 -0.72 -0.86
N PRO A 133 15.69 -0.89 -1.21
CA PRO A 133 16.77 -0.77 -0.21
C PRO A 133 16.91 0.68 0.24
N ASP A 134 17.25 0.86 1.52
CA ASP A 134 17.47 2.14 2.20
C ASP A 134 16.30 3.12 2.22
N VAL A 135 15.09 2.61 1.95
CA VAL A 135 13.86 3.40 1.95
C VAL A 135 12.81 2.71 2.81
N GLU A 136 12.26 3.47 3.76
CA GLU A 136 11.05 3.13 4.49
C GLU A 136 9.85 3.75 3.78
N VAL A 137 8.92 2.89 3.35
CA VAL A 137 7.66 3.29 2.74
C VAL A 137 6.55 3.07 3.77
N LYS A 138 5.78 4.12 4.03
CA LYS A 138 4.64 4.11 4.95
C LYS A 138 3.37 4.57 4.24
N VAL A 139 2.24 4.17 4.80
CA VAL A 139 0.90 4.58 4.38
C VAL A 139 0.26 5.32 5.56
N LEU A 140 -0.22 6.53 5.28
CA LEU A 140 -1.05 7.30 6.19
C LEU A 140 -2.51 6.95 5.93
N ILE A 141 -3.23 6.54 6.96
CA ILE A 141 -4.65 6.20 6.88
C ILE A 141 -5.46 7.44 7.25
N LEU A 142 -6.22 7.96 6.29
CA LEU A 142 -7.10 9.11 6.52
C LEU A 142 -8.41 8.66 7.20
N PRO A 143 -9.06 9.54 7.97
CA PRO A 143 -10.42 9.32 8.43
C PRO A 143 -11.37 9.05 7.24
N SER A 144 -12.34 8.15 7.45
CA SER A 144 -13.28 7.74 6.39
C SER A 144 -13.94 8.95 5.71
N GLY A 145 -13.87 9.00 4.38
CA GLY A 145 -14.50 10.03 3.56
C GLY A 145 -13.81 11.40 3.61
N LYS A 146 -12.60 11.50 4.16
CA LYS A 146 -11.76 12.71 4.10
C LYS A 146 -10.58 12.51 3.17
N ASP A 147 -10.17 13.59 2.52
CA ASP A 147 -8.92 13.70 1.77
C ASP A 147 -7.85 14.45 2.60
N PRO A 148 -6.60 14.57 2.12
CA PRO A 148 -5.58 15.36 2.81
C PRO A 148 -5.95 16.84 3.01
N ASP A 149 -6.60 17.46 2.01
CA ASP A 149 -7.04 18.85 2.07
C ASP A 149 -8.04 19.10 3.22
N ASP A 150 -9.07 18.26 3.34
CA ASP A 150 -10.07 18.27 4.41
C ASP A 150 -9.42 18.13 5.79
N VAL A 151 -8.52 17.16 5.95
CA VAL A 151 -7.86 16.90 7.23
C VAL A 151 -6.98 18.08 7.66
N ILE A 152 -6.21 18.66 6.73
CA ILE A 152 -5.32 19.78 7.04
C ILE A 152 -6.13 21.05 7.35
N LYS A 153 -7.22 21.29 6.64
CA LYS A 153 -8.11 22.46 6.88
C LYS A 153 -8.85 22.39 8.20
N GLU A 154 -9.22 21.19 8.64
CA GLU A 154 -9.93 21.01 9.91
C GLU A 154 -9.02 21.28 11.12
N ASP A 155 -7.90 20.56 11.21
CA ASP A 155 -6.87 20.82 12.22
C ASP A 155 -5.54 20.18 11.78
N ILE A 156 -4.52 21.01 11.58
CA ILE A 156 -3.15 20.56 11.26
C ILE A 156 -2.58 19.57 12.29
N LYS A 157 -3.03 19.61 13.55
CA LYS A 157 -2.58 18.66 14.57
C LYS A 157 -3.07 17.24 14.28
N ILE A 158 -4.26 17.09 13.68
CA ILE A 158 -4.76 15.78 13.24
C ILE A 158 -3.82 15.24 12.18
N TRP A 159 -3.47 16.05 11.18
CA TRP A 159 -2.50 15.66 10.15
C TRP A 159 -1.14 15.25 10.73
N GLN A 160 -0.60 16.03 11.66
CA GLN A 160 0.67 15.72 12.33
C GLN A 160 0.61 14.39 13.08
N HIS A 161 -0.47 14.14 13.82
CA HIS A 161 -0.67 12.88 14.52
C HIS A 161 -0.78 11.70 13.55
N LEU A 162 -1.50 11.85 12.43
CA LEU A 162 -1.60 10.81 11.40
C LEU A 162 -0.26 10.52 10.71
N LEU A 163 0.62 11.52 10.56
CA LEU A 163 1.98 11.30 10.06
C LEU A 163 2.85 10.49 11.04
N GLU A 164 2.68 10.71 12.34
CA GLU A 164 3.39 9.95 13.39
C GLU A 164 2.92 8.49 13.44
N GLU A 165 1.61 8.26 13.29
CA GLU A 165 0.97 6.94 13.29
C GLU A 165 1.01 6.23 11.92
N ALA A 166 1.65 6.82 10.91
CA ALA A 166 1.72 6.24 9.58
C ALA A 166 2.36 4.84 9.62
N LEU A 167 1.66 3.85 9.06
CA LEU A 167 2.05 2.44 9.14
C LEU A 167 3.08 2.10 8.06
N PRO A 168 4.11 1.30 8.35
CA PRO A 168 4.93 0.71 7.30
C PRO A 168 4.03 -0.03 6.29
N VAL A 169 4.33 0.10 5.00
CA VAL A 169 3.47 -0.42 3.94
C VAL A 169 3.22 -1.93 4.08
N VAL A 170 4.22 -2.69 4.52
CA VAL A 170 4.08 -4.14 4.72
C VAL A 170 3.10 -4.41 5.88
N ASP A 171 3.19 -3.66 6.98
CA ASP A 171 2.24 -3.78 8.10
C ASP A 171 0.81 -3.41 7.68
N TYR A 172 0.66 -2.35 6.89
CA TYR A 172 -0.61 -2.00 6.27
C TYR A 172 -1.15 -3.16 5.41
N THR A 173 -0.33 -3.74 4.53
CA THR A 173 -0.72 -4.89 3.70
C THR A 173 -1.14 -6.10 4.53
N PHE A 174 -0.45 -6.41 5.63
CA PHE A 174 -0.87 -7.46 6.56
C PHE A 174 -2.29 -7.21 7.06
N ASN A 175 -2.55 -6.02 7.62
CA ASN A 175 -3.88 -5.67 8.15
C ASN A 175 -4.97 -5.80 7.09
N MET A 176 -4.67 -5.34 5.87
CA MET A 176 -5.59 -5.35 4.74
C MET A 176 -5.94 -6.76 4.27
N VAL A 177 -4.92 -7.62 4.10
CA VAL A 177 -5.12 -9.01 3.68
C VAL A 177 -5.89 -9.79 4.73
N THR A 178 -5.60 -9.57 6.02
CA THR A 178 -6.17 -10.39 7.08
C THR A 178 -7.53 -9.91 7.59
N ALA A 179 -7.94 -8.68 7.28
CA ALA A 179 -9.17 -8.07 7.79
C ALA A 179 -10.43 -8.92 7.53
N ASN A 180 -10.46 -9.67 6.42
CA ASN A 180 -11.62 -10.47 5.99
C ASN A 180 -11.34 -11.99 5.98
N LEU A 181 -10.26 -12.46 6.61
CA LEU A 181 -9.89 -13.88 6.64
C LEU A 181 -10.20 -14.51 7.99
N ASP A 182 -10.77 -15.72 7.97
CA ASP A 182 -10.85 -16.56 9.16
C ASP A 182 -9.54 -17.34 9.33
N LEU A 183 -8.61 -16.74 10.09
CA LEU A 183 -7.30 -17.32 10.39
C LEU A 183 -7.36 -18.52 11.33
N THR A 184 -8.54 -18.93 11.82
CA THR A 184 -8.67 -20.20 12.56
C THR A 184 -8.77 -21.40 11.62
N THR A 185 -9.07 -21.17 10.34
CA THR A 185 -9.23 -22.21 9.32
C THR A 185 -7.96 -22.41 8.49
N ALA A 186 -7.72 -23.62 8.02
CA ALA A 186 -6.61 -23.91 7.11
C ALA A 186 -6.70 -23.09 5.81
N SER A 187 -7.91 -22.88 5.28
CA SER A 187 -8.15 -22.08 4.08
C SER A 187 -7.79 -20.61 4.28
N GLY A 188 -8.23 -19.98 5.38
CA GLY A 188 -7.88 -18.59 5.68
C GLY A 188 -6.39 -18.41 5.92
N LYS A 189 -5.74 -19.37 6.58
CA LYS A 189 -4.28 -19.39 6.76
C LYS A 189 -3.54 -19.49 5.41
N SER A 190 -3.97 -20.39 4.51
CA SER A 190 -3.37 -20.54 3.17
C SER A 190 -3.45 -19.23 2.39
N VAL A 191 -4.64 -18.64 2.28
CA VAL A 191 -4.85 -17.38 1.53
C VAL A 191 -3.99 -16.24 2.07
N ALA A 192 -3.80 -16.16 3.39
CA ALA A 192 -2.93 -15.16 3.99
C ALA A 192 -1.47 -15.36 3.56
N VAL A 193 -0.98 -16.61 3.57
CA VAL A 193 0.39 -16.95 3.13
C VAL A 193 0.54 -16.66 1.65
N ASP A 194 -0.38 -17.14 0.81
CA ASP A 194 -0.33 -17.01 -0.64
C ASP A 194 -0.26 -15.53 -1.08
N LYS A 195 -0.94 -14.64 -0.33
CA LYS A 195 -0.94 -13.19 -0.63
C LYS A 195 0.24 -12.43 -0.04
N LEU A 196 0.67 -12.75 1.18
CA LEU A 196 1.70 -11.98 1.89
C LEU A 196 3.11 -12.44 1.55
N LEU A 197 3.31 -13.72 1.28
CA LEU A 197 4.63 -14.29 1.05
C LEU A 197 5.36 -13.69 -0.16
N PRO A 198 4.72 -13.46 -1.33
CA PRO A 198 5.39 -12.80 -2.46
C PRO A 198 5.89 -11.40 -2.12
N ILE A 199 5.13 -10.65 -1.32
CA ILE A 199 5.49 -9.29 -0.89
C ILE A 199 6.68 -9.32 0.07
N ILE A 200 6.68 -10.30 0.99
CA ILE A 200 7.79 -10.49 1.92
C ILE A 200 9.06 -10.92 1.16
N ALA A 201 8.94 -11.77 0.14
CA ALA A 201 10.06 -12.23 -0.67
C ALA A 201 10.75 -11.10 -1.44
N GLU A 202 10.02 -10.05 -1.85
CA GLU A 202 10.57 -8.85 -2.49
C GLU A 202 11.41 -7.96 -1.55
N ILE A 203 11.37 -8.20 -0.23
CA ILE A 203 12.14 -7.44 0.75
C ILE A 203 13.62 -7.86 0.66
N LYS A 204 14.45 -6.96 0.14
CA LYS A 204 15.90 -7.17 -0.04
C LYS A 204 16.68 -7.19 1.27
N ASP A 205 16.22 -6.46 2.28
CA ASP A 205 16.86 -6.44 3.59
C ASP A 205 16.51 -7.73 4.36
N ASP A 206 17.53 -8.54 4.64
CA ASP A 206 17.35 -9.88 5.23
C ASP A 206 16.71 -9.82 6.63
N ILE A 207 17.07 -8.84 7.44
CA ILE A 207 16.54 -8.70 8.81
C ILE A 207 15.06 -8.30 8.79
N ARG A 208 14.69 -7.36 7.91
CA ARG A 208 13.28 -6.98 7.70
C ARG A 208 12.49 -8.14 7.12
N ARG A 209 13.04 -8.88 6.15
CA ARG A 209 12.39 -10.06 5.58
C ARG A 209 12.12 -11.11 6.66
N ASP A 210 13.13 -11.44 7.47
CA ASP A 210 13.00 -12.38 8.58
C ASP A 210 11.97 -11.91 9.63
N HIS A 211 11.91 -10.61 9.92
CA HIS A 211 10.89 -10.04 10.81
C HIS A 211 9.47 -10.33 10.30
N TYR A 212 9.20 -10.05 9.01
CA TYR A 212 7.86 -10.26 8.45
C TYR A 212 7.54 -11.74 8.21
N LEU A 213 8.51 -12.58 7.88
CA LEU A 213 8.33 -14.04 7.85
C LEU A 213 7.92 -14.57 9.23
N ASN A 214 8.59 -14.11 10.30
CA ASN A 214 8.20 -14.46 11.67
C ASN A 214 6.82 -13.93 12.04
N LYS A 215 6.47 -12.72 11.61
CA LYS A 215 5.13 -12.14 11.82
C LYS A 215 4.06 -13.00 11.14
N LEU A 216 4.26 -13.41 9.88
CA LEU A 216 3.35 -14.27 9.13
C LEU A 216 3.21 -15.66 9.76
N ALA A 217 4.32 -16.27 10.17
CA ALA A 217 4.31 -17.56 10.85
C ALA A 217 3.50 -17.54 12.14
N ARG A 218 3.68 -16.49 12.97
CA ARG A 218 2.90 -16.30 14.21
C ARG A 218 1.42 -16.07 13.92
N LEU A 219 1.11 -15.23 12.93
CA LEU A 219 -0.26 -14.89 12.56
C LEU A 219 -1.06 -16.11 12.06
N THR A 220 -0.39 -17.02 11.36
CA THR A 220 -1.00 -18.24 10.81
C THR A 220 -0.85 -19.45 11.75
N GLU A 221 -0.16 -19.29 12.87
CA GLU A 221 0.24 -20.38 13.79
C GLU A 221 0.93 -21.54 13.07
N THR A 222 1.75 -21.21 12.06
CA THR A 222 2.53 -22.17 11.28
C THR A 222 4.02 -22.05 11.65
N SER A 223 4.83 -23.01 11.18
CA SER A 223 6.26 -22.98 11.47
C SER A 223 7.00 -21.99 10.57
N TYR A 224 7.96 -21.25 11.12
CA TYR A 224 8.87 -20.39 10.34
C TYR A 224 9.54 -21.17 9.21
N ARG A 225 9.96 -22.42 9.46
CA ARG A 225 10.58 -23.28 8.46
C ARG A 225 9.66 -23.57 7.26
N SER A 226 8.36 -23.73 7.51
CA SER A 226 7.36 -23.89 6.45
C SER A 226 7.26 -22.62 5.60
N MET A 227 7.24 -21.44 6.24
CA MET A 227 7.20 -20.15 5.54
C MET A 227 8.49 -19.88 4.75
N GLU A 228 9.65 -20.18 5.33
CA GLU A 228 10.95 -20.03 4.67
C GLU A 228 11.08 -20.96 3.47
N ALA A 229 10.63 -22.22 3.59
CA ALA A 229 10.63 -23.17 2.47
C ALA A 229 9.71 -22.70 1.34
N ALA A 230 8.50 -22.22 1.67
CA ALA A 230 7.57 -21.67 0.70
C ALA A 230 8.13 -20.42 0.00
N SER A 231 8.84 -19.54 0.73
CA SER A 231 9.44 -18.33 0.15
C SER A 231 10.56 -18.63 -0.84
N LYS A 232 11.24 -19.77 -0.72
CA LYS A 232 12.33 -20.20 -1.62
C LYS A 232 11.82 -20.99 -2.84
N ALA A 233 10.57 -21.44 -2.80
CA ALA A 233 9.95 -22.23 -3.86
C ALA A 233 9.23 -21.36 -4.93
N ASN A 234 8.93 -20.11 -4.59
CA ASN A 234 8.42 -19.06 -5.49
C ASN A 234 9.57 -18.20 -6.02
#